data_AF-A0A0P0L128-F1
#
_entry.id   AF-A0A0P0L128-F1
#
_cell.length_a   1.000
_cell.length_b   1.000
_cell.length_c   1.000
_cell.angle_alpha   90.00
_cell.angle_beta   90.00
_cell.angle_gamma   90.00
#
_symmetry.space_group_name_H-M   'P 1'
#
loop_
_entity.id
_entity.type
_entity.pdbx_description
1 polymer ?
#
loop_
_entity_poly.entity_id
_entity_poly.type
_entity_poly.pdbx_seq_one_letter_code
_entity_poly.pdbx_strand_id
1 'polypeptide(L)'
;MLMKSIFHNYKCSLLEILLLLCSFILLSWAILSQIKGTGWSVWFETNSLDHIGSFMGGLFSIISIYYLVKNLAEQRQITTIQSFESNYLEIVKFCRDQVMQAKMTDSNSTMESKRQVSGREVFSLFFIQIENAIEETMAFIQTKELRNMFLSTQEYEHQQQIWGDKLQDRTIVSVAYMITYIGVRNRNIRLLKSKYLSQYNQVYIDELLSKFRLKLAQYAPENIRGATENRLHQIEKLNCDDKEYHGFQDEIGNYFRLLYQAVTFVETQSNLSYQEKYKYIKILRGQMSNMEEVILFYNSLCDFGLAWEYDRLENATDLITKYNLIKNIPQNLTKISFEKFYPNVYYEYLKEKPSSRKDYEKG
;
A
#
# COMPACT_ATOMS: atom_id res chain seq x y z
N MET A 1 -15.83 14.82 6.48
CA MET A 1 -15.46 14.55 7.89
C MET A 1 -14.11 15.18 8.30
N LEU A 2 -13.25 15.61 7.36
CA LEU A 2 -11.98 16.33 7.66
C LEU A 2 -12.16 17.85 7.91
N MET A 3 -13.21 18.50 7.38
CA MET A 3 -13.50 19.91 7.64
C MET A 3 -13.60 20.27 9.13
N LYS A 4 -14.02 19.33 10.00
CA LYS A 4 -14.10 19.57 11.45
C LYS A 4 -12.73 19.64 12.15
N SER A 5 -11.69 19.01 11.59
CA SER A 5 -10.34 19.00 12.18
C SER A 5 -9.60 20.30 11.90
N ILE A 6 -9.75 20.84 10.69
CA ILE A 6 -9.17 22.13 10.29
C ILE A 6 -9.70 23.26 11.19
N PHE A 7 -10.99 23.22 11.55
CA PHE A 7 -11.58 24.17 12.49
C PHE A 7 -11.15 23.99 13.95
N HIS A 8 -10.61 22.82 14.36
CA HIS A 8 -10.23 22.60 15.77
C HIS A 8 -8.90 23.27 16.14
N ASN A 9 -8.04 23.57 15.17
CA ASN A 9 -6.85 24.40 15.38
C ASN A 9 -7.16 25.91 15.41
N TYR A 10 -8.43 26.31 15.29
CA TYR A 10 -8.86 27.69 15.52
C TYR A 10 -9.05 27.96 17.02
N LYS A 11 -7.93 27.94 17.75
CA LYS A 11 -7.82 28.89 18.87
C LYS A 11 -7.66 30.25 18.21
N CYS A 12 -8.62 31.16 18.41
CA CYS A 12 -8.36 32.59 18.26
C CYS A 12 -7.01 32.86 18.91
N SER A 13 -6.03 33.25 18.10
CA SER A 13 -4.68 33.46 18.64
C SER A 13 -4.80 34.57 19.67
N LEU A 14 -4.10 34.44 20.79
CA LEU A 14 -4.05 35.48 21.82
C LEU A 14 -3.68 36.86 21.21
N LEU A 15 -2.93 36.82 20.10
CA LEU A 15 -2.55 37.96 19.28
C LEU A 15 -3.72 38.61 18.53
N GLU A 16 -4.72 37.85 18.07
CA GLU A 16 -5.93 38.38 17.43
C GLU A 16 -6.86 39.05 18.43
N ILE A 17 -7.01 38.45 19.61
CA ILE A 17 -7.76 39.04 20.72
C ILE A 17 -7.10 40.36 21.14
N LEU A 18 -5.76 40.37 21.21
CA LEU A 18 -4.98 41.56 21.55
C LEU A 18 -5.08 42.64 20.45
N LEU A 19 -5.01 42.28 19.17
CA LEU A 19 -5.20 43.20 18.03
C LEU A 19 -6.60 43.82 18.04
N LEU A 20 -7.64 43.02 18.29
CA LEU A 20 -9.03 43.50 18.37
C LEU A 20 -9.24 44.40 19.59
N LEU A 21 -8.67 44.05 20.75
CA LEU A 21 -8.70 44.88 21.95
C LEU A 21 -7.96 46.21 21.75
N CYS A 22 -6.75 46.19 21.18
CA CYS A 22 -6.00 47.41 20.87
C CYS A 22 -6.78 48.30 19.89
N SER A 23 -7.36 47.73 18.84
CA SER A 23 -8.21 48.47 17.89
C SER A 23 -9.43 49.10 18.59
N PHE A 24 -10.10 48.35 19.47
CA PHE A 24 -11.25 48.85 20.23
C PHE A 24 -10.88 49.96 21.23
N ILE A 25 -9.73 49.82 21.91
CA ILE A 25 -9.20 50.84 22.82
C ILE A 25 -8.85 52.12 22.05
N LEU A 26 -8.21 51.99 20.89
CA LEU A 26 -7.85 53.14 20.04
C LEU A 26 -9.08 53.86 19.48
N LEU A 27 -10.11 53.10 19.06
CA LEU A 27 -11.40 53.65 18.66
C LEU A 27 -12.09 54.40 19.82
N SER A 28 -12.13 53.78 21.00
CA SER A 28 -12.72 54.38 22.18
C SER A 28 -11.98 55.64 22.61
N TRP A 29 -10.65 55.64 22.55
CA TRP A 29 -9.83 56.82 22.82
C TRP A 29 -10.09 57.94 21.81
N ALA A 30 -10.16 57.62 20.51
CA ALA A 30 -10.46 58.61 19.47
C ALA A 30 -11.83 59.27 19.70
N ILE A 31 -12.85 58.48 20.04
CA ILE A 31 -14.20 58.98 20.35
C ILE A 31 -14.18 59.87 21.62
N LEU A 32 -13.54 59.41 22.70
CA LEU A 32 -13.46 60.17 23.95
C LEU A 32 -12.65 61.47 23.82
N SER A 33 -11.59 61.45 23.00
CA SER A 33 -10.79 62.64 22.69
C SER A 33 -11.63 63.72 22.01
N GLN A 34 -12.51 63.34 21.10
CA GLN A 34 -13.42 64.26 20.42
C GLN A 34 -14.46 64.85 21.38
N ILE A 35 -15.11 64.01 22.19
CA ILE A 35 -16.10 64.45 23.19
C ILE A 35 -15.50 65.48 24.16
N LYS A 36 -14.23 65.33 24.55
CA LYS A 36 -13.53 66.29 25.44
C LYS A 36 -13.16 67.61 24.74
N GLY A 37 -12.88 67.59 23.44
CA GLY A 37 -12.44 68.76 22.67
C GLY A 37 -13.59 69.67 22.23
N THR A 38 -14.73 69.10 21.83
CA THR A 38 -15.86 69.85 21.24
C THR A 38 -17.10 69.95 22.13
N GLY A 39 -17.10 69.26 23.28
CA GLY A 39 -18.31 69.00 24.07
C GLY A 39 -19.26 68.02 23.39
N TRP A 40 -20.43 67.77 24.00
CA TRP A 40 -21.52 66.99 23.37
C TRP A 40 -22.24 67.82 22.29
N SER A 41 -21.52 68.13 21.22
CA SER A 41 -22.04 68.79 20.03
C SER A 41 -22.02 67.82 18.86
N VAL A 42 -23.12 67.77 18.08
CA VAL A 42 -23.26 66.90 16.90
C VAL A 42 -22.46 67.44 15.70
N TRP A 43 -21.92 68.66 15.82
CA TRP A 43 -21.21 69.38 14.77
C TRP A 43 -19.71 69.35 15.06
N PHE A 44 -19.02 68.37 14.49
CA PHE A 44 -17.57 68.17 14.64
C PHE A 44 -16.78 69.11 13.70
N GLU A 45 -15.62 69.60 14.16
CA GLU A 45 -14.69 70.35 13.31
C GLU A 45 -14.07 69.45 12.23
N THR A 46 -14.10 69.90 10.97
CA THR A 46 -13.63 69.13 9.80
C THR A 46 -12.16 68.70 9.91
N ASN A 47 -11.28 69.57 10.38
CA ASN A 47 -9.85 69.27 10.49
C ASN A 47 -9.56 68.15 11.51
N SER A 48 -10.30 68.10 12.63
CA SER A 48 -10.08 67.09 13.67
C SER A 48 -10.63 65.72 13.24
N LEU A 49 -11.73 65.72 12.46
CA LEU A 49 -12.26 64.51 11.82
C LEU A 49 -11.31 63.95 10.76
N ASP A 50 -10.66 64.79 9.96
CA ASP A 50 -9.71 64.35 8.92
C ASP A 50 -8.47 63.65 9.52
N HIS A 51 -7.97 64.14 10.65
CA HIS A 51 -6.87 63.50 11.37
C HIS A 51 -7.26 62.13 11.95
N ILE A 52 -8.46 61.99 12.50
CA ILE A 52 -8.95 60.69 12.99
C ILE A 52 -9.21 59.74 11.82
N GLY A 53 -9.85 60.23 10.75
CA GLY A 53 -10.16 59.45 9.56
C GLY A 53 -8.91 58.86 8.90
N SER A 54 -7.85 59.66 8.75
CA SER A 54 -6.57 59.22 8.19
C SER A 54 -5.84 58.21 9.09
N PHE A 55 -5.81 58.44 10.41
CA PHE A 55 -5.24 57.49 11.37
C PHE A 55 -6.00 56.16 11.37
N MET A 56 -7.34 56.20 11.43
CA MET A 56 -8.20 55.02 11.40
C MET A 56 -8.09 54.27 10.07
N GLY A 57 -8.00 54.97 8.94
CA GLY A 57 -7.77 54.36 7.63
C GLY A 57 -6.44 53.62 7.55
N GLY A 58 -5.37 54.18 8.13
CA GLY A 58 -4.08 53.50 8.22
C GLY A 58 -4.14 52.25 9.11
N LEU A 59 -4.78 52.35 10.28
CA LEU A 59 -4.95 51.23 11.21
C LEU A 59 -5.77 50.08 10.59
N PHE A 60 -6.91 50.39 9.96
CA PHE A 60 -7.72 49.38 9.27
C PHE A 60 -6.99 48.75 8.08
N SER A 61 -6.17 49.51 7.37
CA SER A 61 -5.34 48.98 6.28
C SER A 61 -4.35 47.92 6.78
N ILE A 62 -3.65 48.18 7.89
CA ILE A 62 -2.70 47.23 8.49
C ILE A 62 -3.41 45.95 8.95
N ILE A 63 -4.54 46.10 9.65
CA ILE A 63 -5.36 44.97 10.10
C ILE A 63 -5.89 44.16 8.90
N SER A 64 -6.33 44.83 7.83
CA SER A 64 -6.82 44.17 6.62
C SER A 64 -5.71 43.38 5.92
N ILE A 65 -4.51 43.95 5.80
CA ILE A 65 -3.35 43.27 5.23
C ILE A 65 -2.99 42.02 6.07
N TYR A 66 -3.00 42.15 7.40
CA TYR A 66 -2.75 41.02 8.30
C TYR A 66 -3.74 39.87 8.05
N TYR A 67 -5.05 40.16 8.04
CA TYR A 67 -6.06 39.14 7.79
C TYR A 67 -6.00 38.57 6.37
N LEU A 68 -5.66 39.38 5.36
CA LEU A 68 -5.46 38.91 4.00
C LEU A 68 -4.31 37.90 3.91
N VAL A 69 -3.15 38.22 4.50
CA VAL A 69 -1.98 37.32 4.53
C VAL A 69 -2.33 36.02 5.25
N LYS A 70 -3.04 36.11 6.38
CA LYS A 70 -3.51 34.93 7.12
C LYS A 70 -4.44 34.07 6.26
N ASN A 71 -5.46 34.67 5.64
CA ASN A 71 -6.40 33.96 4.77
C ASN A 71 -5.69 33.29 3.58
N LEU A 72 -4.71 33.95 2.97
CA LEU A 72 -3.92 33.37 1.86
C LEU A 72 -3.09 32.17 2.34
N ALA A 73 -2.49 32.25 3.53
CA ALA A 73 -1.77 31.13 4.12
C ALA A 73 -2.71 29.94 4.42
N GLU A 74 -3.90 30.20 4.97
CA GLU A 74 -4.94 29.19 5.22
C GLU A 74 -5.44 28.56 3.92
N GLN A 75 -5.73 29.37 2.91
CA GLN A 75 -6.12 28.88 1.59
C GLN A 75 -5.05 28.00 0.97
N ARG A 76 -3.77 28.37 1.07
CA ARG A 76 -2.66 27.56 0.54
C ARG A 76 -2.62 26.17 1.19
N GLN A 77 -2.82 26.08 2.50
CA GLN A 77 -2.87 24.78 3.20
C GLN A 77 -4.06 23.94 2.73
N ILE A 78 -5.25 24.54 2.65
CA ILE A 78 -6.46 23.86 2.17
C ILE A 78 -6.26 23.36 0.73
N THR A 79 -5.75 24.20 -0.16
CA THR A 79 -5.46 23.82 -1.55
C THR A 79 -4.43 22.68 -1.62
N THR A 80 -3.41 22.69 -0.77
CA THR A 80 -2.41 21.61 -0.71
C THR A 80 -3.07 20.28 -0.31
N ILE A 81 -3.92 20.28 0.72
CA ILE A 81 -4.65 19.08 1.17
C ILE A 81 -5.61 18.60 0.08
N GLN A 82 -6.35 19.51 -0.56
CA GLN A 82 -7.30 19.17 -1.64
C GLN A 82 -6.58 18.58 -2.85
N SER A 83 -5.45 19.17 -3.26
CA SER A 83 -4.62 18.65 -4.36
C SER A 83 -4.09 17.26 -4.03
N PHE A 84 -3.58 17.07 -2.81
CA PHE A 84 -3.14 15.76 -2.32
C PHE A 84 -4.28 14.74 -2.36
N GLU A 85 -5.46 15.06 -1.80
CA GLU A 85 -6.60 14.15 -1.75
C GLU A 85 -7.10 13.79 -3.15
N SER A 86 -7.16 14.76 -4.07
CA SER A 86 -7.51 14.52 -5.48
C SER A 86 -6.54 13.54 -6.13
N ASN A 87 -5.23 13.78 -6.01
CA ASN A 87 -4.20 12.90 -6.58
C ASN A 87 -4.26 11.50 -5.96
N TYR A 88 -4.44 11.41 -4.65
CA TYR A 88 -4.54 10.13 -3.95
C TYR A 88 -5.74 9.31 -4.42
N LEU A 89 -6.92 9.94 -4.53
CA LEU A 89 -8.12 9.27 -5.02
C LEU A 89 -7.97 8.82 -6.48
N GLU A 90 -7.19 9.53 -7.29
CA GLU A 90 -6.84 9.13 -8.64
C GLU A 90 -5.95 7.88 -8.66
N ILE A 91 -4.90 7.82 -7.82
CA ILE A 91 -4.06 6.62 -7.68
C ILE A 91 -4.91 5.41 -7.24
N VAL A 92 -5.83 5.60 -6.28
CA VAL A 92 -6.75 4.54 -5.82
C VAL A 92 -7.65 4.06 -6.96
N LYS A 93 -8.15 4.97 -7.80
CA LYS A 93 -8.91 4.59 -9.01
C LYS A 93 -8.06 3.77 -9.97
N PHE A 94 -6.83 4.19 -10.27
CA PHE A 94 -5.94 3.41 -11.13
C PHE A 94 -5.65 2.02 -10.58
N CYS A 95 -5.48 1.87 -9.26
CA CYS A 95 -5.35 0.54 -8.63
C CYS A 95 -6.58 -0.33 -8.93
N ARG A 96 -7.78 0.21 -8.74
CA ARG A 96 -9.04 -0.49 -9.03
C ARG A 96 -9.18 -0.82 -10.52
N ASP A 97 -8.78 0.09 -11.40
CA ASP A 97 -8.85 -0.12 -12.84
C ASP A 97 -7.90 -1.25 -13.28
N GLN A 98 -6.71 -1.38 -12.68
CA GLN A 98 -5.84 -2.52 -12.93
C GLN A 98 -6.51 -3.85 -12.55
N VAL A 99 -7.21 -3.91 -11.40
CA VAL A 99 -7.97 -5.10 -11.03
C VAL A 99 -9.06 -5.39 -12.07
N MET A 100 -9.83 -4.38 -12.50
CA MET A 100 -10.91 -4.56 -13.48
C MET A 100 -10.40 -4.96 -14.87
N GLN A 101 -9.21 -4.52 -15.25
CA GLN A 101 -8.57 -4.84 -16.52
C GLN A 101 -7.90 -6.22 -16.52
N ALA A 102 -7.57 -6.76 -15.33
CA ALA A 102 -6.98 -8.09 -15.21
C ALA A 102 -7.90 -9.14 -15.83
N LYS A 103 -7.37 -9.89 -16.80
CA LYS A 103 -8.08 -10.93 -17.55
C LYS A 103 -7.11 -12.07 -17.82
N MET A 104 -7.60 -13.29 -17.63
CA MET A 104 -6.81 -14.49 -17.86
C MET A 104 -7.74 -15.61 -18.34
N THR A 105 -7.19 -16.59 -19.05
CA THR A 105 -7.93 -17.81 -19.36
C THR A 105 -7.91 -18.75 -18.17
N ASP A 106 -9.07 -19.31 -17.82
CA ASP A 106 -9.18 -20.28 -16.74
C ASP A 106 -8.52 -21.61 -17.16
N SER A 107 -7.44 -21.96 -16.47
CA SER A 107 -6.69 -23.19 -16.70
C SER A 107 -7.48 -24.47 -16.39
N ASN A 108 -8.58 -24.37 -15.62
CA ASN A 108 -9.45 -25.50 -15.31
C ASN A 108 -10.59 -25.68 -16.32
N SER A 109 -10.73 -24.77 -17.28
CA SER A 109 -11.76 -24.89 -18.31
C SER A 109 -11.39 -25.94 -19.37
N THR A 110 -12.35 -26.78 -19.77
CA THR A 110 -12.15 -27.77 -20.83
C THR A 110 -11.80 -27.07 -22.14
N MET A 111 -10.99 -27.70 -23.00
CA MET A 111 -10.53 -27.12 -24.27
C MET A 111 -11.66 -26.60 -25.17
N GLU A 112 -12.89 -27.12 -25.03
CA GLU A 112 -14.09 -26.70 -25.77
C GLU A 112 -14.74 -25.42 -25.24
N SER A 113 -14.48 -25.01 -23.99
CA SER A 113 -15.08 -23.84 -23.37
C SER A 113 -14.02 -23.00 -22.65
N LYS A 114 -13.12 -22.34 -23.40
CA LYS A 114 -12.13 -21.40 -22.86
C LYS A 114 -12.81 -20.27 -22.09
N ARG A 115 -13.09 -20.49 -20.80
CA ARG A 115 -13.71 -19.51 -19.92
C ARG A 115 -12.66 -18.47 -19.58
N GLN A 116 -12.97 -17.20 -19.84
CA GLN A 116 -12.15 -16.11 -19.37
C GLN A 116 -12.56 -15.76 -17.94
N VAL A 117 -11.58 -15.70 -17.03
CA VAL A 117 -11.71 -15.08 -15.71
C VAL A 117 -11.26 -13.63 -15.80
N SER A 118 -11.96 -12.74 -15.10
CA SER A 118 -11.68 -11.31 -15.14
C SER A 118 -11.88 -10.66 -13.77
N GLY A 119 -11.25 -9.50 -13.58
CA GLY A 119 -11.44 -8.76 -12.34
C GLY A 119 -10.86 -9.49 -11.14
N ARG A 120 -11.66 -9.53 -10.07
CA ARG A 120 -11.32 -10.20 -8.80
C ARG A 120 -11.17 -11.71 -8.93
N GLU A 121 -11.79 -12.35 -9.93
CA GLU A 121 -11.66 -13.80 -10.13
C GLU A 121 -10.23 -14.21 -10.49
N VAL A 122 -9.45 -13.32 -11.13
CA VAL A 122 -8.03 -13.56 -11.42
C VAL A 122 -7.23 -13.72 -10.13
N PHE A 123 -7.55 -12.93 -9.09
CA PHE A 123 -6.92 -13.03 -7.78
C PHE A 123 -7.31 -14.33 -7.07
N SER A 124 -8.57 -14.77 -7.19
CA SER A 124 -8.98 -16.09 -6.66
C SER A 124 -8.23 -17.23 -7.34
N LEU A 125 -8.08 -17.19 -8.67
CA LEU A 125 -7.30 -18.20 -9.40
C LEU A 125 -5.82 -18.17 -9.00
N PHE A 126 -5.24 -16.97 -8.84
CA PHE A 126 -3.86 -16.83 -8.41
C PHE A 126 -3.64 -17.39 -7.00
N PHE A 127 -4.55 -17.08 -6.07
CA PHE A 127 -4.54 -17.64 -4.72
C PHE A 127 -4.53 -19.17 -4.74
N ILE A 128 -5.42 -19.79 -5.51
CA ILE A 128 -5.48 -21.27 -5.63
C ILE A 128 -4.15 -21.83 -6.15
N GLN A 129 -3.56 -21.21 -7.18
CA GLN A 129 -2.27 -21.68 -7.71
C GLN A 129 -1.12 -21.48 -6.71
N ILE A 130 -1.12 -20.40 -5.92
CA ILE A 130 -0.16 -20.20 -4.83
C ILE A 130 -0.32 -21.29 -3.76
N GLU A 131 -1.53 -21.53 -3.26
CA GLU A 131 -1.78 -22.55 -2.24
C GLU A 131 -1.35 -23.95 -2.70
N ASN A 132 -1.63 -24.30 -3.96
CA ASN A 132 -1.21 -25.57 -4.55
C ASN A 132 0.31 -25.64 -4.70
N ALA A 133 0.96 -24.55 -5.09
CA ALA A 133 2.42 -24.49 -5.16
C ALA A 133 3.09 -24.56 -3.79
N ILE A 134 2.48 -23.95 -2.75
CA ILE A 134 2.93 -24.04 -1.36
C ILE A 134 2.90 -25.50 -0.92
N GLU A 135 1.80 -26.21 -1.15
CA GLU A 135 1.66 -27.62 -0.79
C GLU A 135 2.70 -28.53 -1.44
N GLU A 136 2.91 -28.37 -2.74
CA GLU A 136 3.94 -29.13 -3.47
C GLU A 136 5.36 -28.80 -3.00
N THR A 137 5.62 -27.52 -2.71
CA THR A 137 6.92 -27.07 -2.21
C THR A 137 7.17 -27.57 -0.78
N MET A 138 6.13 -27.58 0.07
CA MET A 138 6.19 -28.19 1.40
C MET A 138 6.54 -29.67 1.30
N ALA A 139 5.81 -30.45 0.50
CA ALA A 139 6.07 -31.87 0.31
C ALA A 139 7.49 -32.13 -0.24
N PHE A 140 7.97 -31.28 -1.15
CA PHE A 140 9.33 -31.36 -1.67
C PHE A 140 10.39 -31.12 -0.60
N ILE A 141 10.21 -30.07 0.22
CA ILE A 141 11.17 -29.70 1.27
C ILE A 141 11.14 -30.68 2.44
N GLN A 142 9.98 -31.23 2.81
CA GLN A 142 9.87 -32.23 3.90
C GLN A 142 10.78 -33.45 3.71
N THR A 143 11.06 -33.83 2.47
CA THR A 143 11.96 -34.95 2.14
C THR A 143 13.46 -34.61 2.24
N LYS A 144 13.80 -33.36 2.57
CA LYS A 144 15.14 -32.80 2.50
C LYS A 144 15.45 -31.97 3.76
N GLU A 145 16.73 -31.79 4.07
CA GLU A 145 17.10 -30.80 5.06
C GLU A 145 17.03 -29.39 4.47
N LEU A 146 16.38 -28.46 5.19
CA LEU A 146 16.19 -27.08 4.72
C LEU A 146 17.50 -26.39 4.34
N ARG A 147 18.59 -26.63 5.09
CA ARG A 147 19.93 -26.08 4.80
C ARG A 147 20.38 -26.39 3.36
N ASN A 148 20.08 -27.58 2.86
CA ASN A 148 20.53 -28.03 1.53
C ASN A 148 19.74 -27.37 0.40
N MET A 149 18.62 -26.69 0.70
CA MET A 149 17.88 -25.88 -0.27
C MET A 149 18.65 -24.62 -0.67
N PHE A 150 19.52 -24.10 0.18
CA PHE A 150 20.27 -22.87 -0.09
C PHE A 150 21.54 -23.15 -0.89
N LEU A 151 22.02 -22.13 -1.61
CA LEU A 151 23.22 -22.23 -2.44
C LEU A 151 24.47 -22.57 -1.60
N SER A 152 24.56 -22.05 -0.38
CA SER A 152 25.67 -22.32 0.54
C SER A 152 25.20 -22.36 1.99
N THR A 153 26.04 -22.97 2.85
CA THR A 153 25.82 -22.95 4.30
C THR A 153 25.81 -21.52 4.87
N GLN A 154 26.67 -20.64 4.35
CA GLN A 154 26.71 -19.24 4.78
C GLN A 154 25.41 -18.50 4.45
N GLU A 155 24.84 -18.75 3.26
CA GLU A 155 23.56 -18.18 2.87
C GLU A 155 22.42 -18.67 3.79
N TYR A 156 22.38 -19.98 4.07
CA TYR A 156 21.41 -20.53 5.02
C TYR A 156 21.53 -19.86 6.41
N GLU A 157 22.75 -19.75 6.95
CA GLU A 157 22.99 -19.15 8.26
C GLU A 157 22.63 -17.66 8.28
N HIS A 158 22.92 -16.93 7.21
CA HIS A 158 22.49 -15.54 7.04
C HIS A 158 20.97 -15.44 7.11
N GLN A 159 20.25 -16.21 6.28
CA GLN A 159 18.79 -16.21 6.25
C GLN A 159 18.17 -16.68 7.59
N GLN A 160 18.81 -17.63 8.27
CA GLN A 160 18.40 -18.10 9.59
C GLN A 160 18.52 -17.01 10.67
N GLN A 161 19.53 -16.14 10.60
CA GLN A 161 19.64 -14.98 11.48
C GLN A 161 18.55 -13.95 11.21
N ILE A 162 18.09 -13.81 9.96
CA ILE A 162 17.00 -12.88 9.59
C ILE A 162 15.66 -13.41 10.10
N TRP A 163 15.33 -14.63 9.70
CA TRP A 163 13.97 -15.14 9.76
C TRP A 163 13.74 -16.09 10.93
N GLY A 164 14.79 -16.60 11.57
CA GLY A 164 14.68 -17.48 12.72
C GLY A 164 13.76 -18.67 12.44
N ASP A 165 12.75 -18.83 13.28
CA ASP A 165 11.73 -19.88 13.19
C ASP A 165 10.77 -19.71 11.99
N LYS A 166 10.75 -18.53 11.36
CA LYS A 166 9.92 -18.23 10.17
C LYS A 166 10.61 -18.64 8.86
N LEU A 167 11.89 -18.99 8.87
CA LEU A 167 12.68 -19.20 7.66
C LEU A 167 12.05 -20.25 6.74
N GLN A 168 11.68 -21.40 7.27
CA GLN A 168 11.13 -22.50 6.48
C GLN A 168 9.86 -22.07 5.74
N ASP A 169 8.89 -21.52 6.48
CA ASP A 169 7.61 -21.05 5.94
C ASP A 169 7.83 -19.96 4.89
N ARG A 170 8.74 -19.02 5.18
CA ARG A 170 9.09 -17.93 4.26
C ARG A 170 9.71 -18.46 2.98
N THR A 171 10.63 -19.44 3.06
CA THR A 171 11.24 -20.07 1.89
C THR A 171 10.19 -20.79 1.03
N ILE A 172 9.29 -21.56 1.66
CA ILE A 172 8.20 -22.24 0.96
C ILE A 172 7.32 -21.24 0.22
N VAL A 173 6.83 -20.22 0.92
CA VAL A 173 5.98 -19.17 0.33
C VAL A 173 6.71 -18.45 -0.80
N SER A 174 7.96 -18.04 -0.55
CA SER A 174 8.72 -17.25 -1.48
C SER A 174 8.98 -18.00 -2.79
N VAL A 175 9.39 -19.27 -2.70
CA VAL A 175 9.58 -20.13 -3.88
C VAL A 175 8.25 -20.37 -4.61
N ALA A 176 7.20 -20.76 -3.89
CA ALA A 176 5.89 -21.04 -4.47
C ALA A 176 5.30 -19.82 -5.19
N TYR A 177 5.34 -18.65 -4.55
CA TYR A 177 4.87 -17.39 -5.13
C TYR A 177 5.70 -16.98 -6.34
N MET A 178 7.03 -17.09 -6.32
CA MET A 178 7.85 -16.76 -7.49
C MET A 178 7.53 -17.66 -8.68
N ILE A 179 7.34 -18.97 -8.44
CA ILE A 179 6.96 -19.94 -9.47
C ILE A 179 5.61 -19.58 -10.09
N THR A 180 4.60 -19.23 -9.29
CA THR A 180 3.26 -18.92 -9.79
C THR A 180 3.18 -17.53 -10.40
N TYR A 181 3.86 -16.54 -9.83
CA TYR A 181 3.88 -15.16 -10.32
C TYR A 181 4.63 -15.05 -11.65
N ILE A 182 5.84 -15.60 -11.75
CA ILE A 182 6.63 -15.53 -12.99
C ILE A 182 6.17 -16.60 -14.00
N GLY A 183 5.80 -17.79 -13.51
CA GLY A 183 5.42 -18.92 -14.34
C GLY A 183 6.60 -19.73 -14.87
N VAL A 184 6.36 -21.01 -15.15
CA VAL A 184 7.39 -22.00 -15.55
C VAL A 184 7.48 -22.22 -17.06
N ARG A 185 6.98 -21.26 -17.85
CA ARG A 185 7.12 -21.24 -19.32
C ARG A 185 8.60 -21.22 -19.71
N ASN A 186 8.93 -21.73 -20.90
CA ASN A 186 10.32 -21.81 -21.37
C ASN A 186 11.02 -20.45 -21.43
N ARG A 187 10.30 -19.37 -21.79
CA ARG A 187 10.86 -18.00 -21.78
C ARG A 187 11.19 -17.50 -20.36
N ASN A 188 10.45 -17.96 -19.36
CA ASN A 188 10.50 -17.47 -17.99
C ASN A 188 11.38 -18.32 -17.07
N ILE A 189 11.60 -19.60 -17.41
CA ILE A 189 12.34 -20.53 -16.55
C ILE A 189 13.79 -20.10 -16.33
N ARG A 190 14.44 -19.54 -17.36
CA ARG A 190 15.80 -19.02 -17.24
C ARG A 190 15.83 -17.85 -16.26
N LEU A 191 14.84 -16.96 -16.32
CA LEU A 191 14.73 -15.82 -15.42
C LEU A 191 14.46 -16.27 -13.97
N LEU A 192 13.57 -17.25 -13.78
CA LEU A 192 13.33 -17.86 -12.47
C LEU A 192 14.62 -18.39 -11.84
N LYS A 193 15.36 -19.26 -12.55
CA LYS A 193 16.59 -19.88 -12.04
C LYS A 193 17.70 -18.86 -11.79
N SER A 194 18.01 -18.05 -12.80
CA SER A 194 19.20 -17.18 -12.79
C SER A 194 19.05 -15.93 -11.93
N LYS A 195 17.82 -15.41 -11.76
CA LYS A 195 17.57 -14.16 -11.04
C LYS A 195 16.88 -14.40 -9.70
N TYR A 196 15.71 -15.03 -9.74
CA TYR A 196 14.79 -15.04 -8.60
C TYR A 196 15.03 -16.20 -7.62
N LEU A 197 15.55 -17.32 -8.11
CA LEU A 197 15.86 -18.52 -7.33
C LEU A 197 17.37 -18.81 -7.27
N SER A 198 18.19 -17.80 -7.56
CA SER A 198 19.65 -17.92 -7.62
C SER A 198 20.29 -18.21 -6.24
N GLN A 199 19.65 -17.76 -5.17
CA GLN A 199 20.04 -18.02 -3.77
C GLN A 199 19.86 -19.49 -3.33
N TYR A 200 19.20 -20.31 -4.15
CA TYR A 200 18.91 -21.71 -3.84
C TYR A 200 19.82 -22.67 -4.64
N ASN A 201 19.92 -23.90 -4.15
CA ASN A 201 20.65 -24.97 -4.82
C ASN A 201 19.99 -25.29 -6.17
N GLN A 202 20.72 -25.08 -7.26
CA GLN A 202 20.17 -25.21 -8.61
C GLN A 202 19.74 -26.64 -8.96
N VAL A 203 20.35 -27.68 -8.38
CA VAL A 203 19.92 -29.06 -8.61
C VAL A 203 18.52 -29.29 -8.06
N TYR A 204 18.24 -28.78 -6.85
CA TYR A 204 16.93 -28.90 -6.22
C TYR A 204 15.89 -28.01 -6.86
N ILE A 205 16.26 -26.79 -7.26
CA ILE A 205 15.36 -25.91 -8.02
C ILE A 205 15.00 -26.54 -9.36
N ASP A 206 15.95 -27.19 -10.04
CA ASP A 206 15.69 -27.86 -11.31
C ASP A 206 14.74 -29.05 -11.14
N GLU A 207 14.94 -29.86 -10.10
CA GLU A 207 14.03 -30.94 -9.73
C GLU A 207 12.62 -30.40 -9.43
N LEU A 208 12.51 -29.35 -8.62
CA LEU A 208 11.24 -28.74 -8.24
C LEU A 208 10.50 -28.14 -9.45
N LEU A 209 11.19 -27.31 -10.25
CA LEU A 209 10.62 -26.70 -11.45
C LEU A 209 10.19 -27.74 -12.48
N SER A 210 10.88 -28.89 -12.57
CA SER A 210 10.45 -29.99 -13.44
C SER A 210 9.07 -30.52 -13.08
N LYS A 211 8.75 -30.63 -11.78
CA LYS A 211 7.41 -31.04 -11.30
C LYS A 211 6.33 -30.05 -11.74
N PHE A 212 6.57 -28.75 -11.57
CA PHE A 212 5.64 -27.71 -12.00
C PHE A 212 5.47 -27.66 -13.52
N ARG A 213 6.54 -27.86 -14.29
CA ARG A 213 6.47 -27.95 -15.75
C ARG A 213 5.65 -29.14 -16.22
N LEU A 214 5.73 -30.28 -15.54
CA LEU A 214 4.89 -31.44 -15.87
C LEU A 214 3.41 -31.14 -15.69
N LYS A 215 3.04 -30.35 -14.67
CA LYS A 215 1.66 -29.85 -14.49
C LYS A 215 1.27 -28.87 -15.58
N LEU A 216 2.14 -27.93 -15.96
CA LEU A 216 1.92 -27.07 -17.13
C LEU A 216 1.69 -27.90 -18.41
N ALA A 217 2.36 -29.04 -18.57
CA ALA A 217 2.22 -29.91 -19.73
C ALA A 217 0.95 -30.79 -19.73
N GLN A 218 0.27 -30.96 -18.59
CA GLN A 218 -0.78 -31.99 -18.44
C GLN A 218 -1.99 -31.79 -19.36
N TYR A 219 -2.20 -30.56 -19.84
CA TYR A 219 -3.27 -30.18 -20.76
C TYR A 219 -2.84 -30.17 -22.24
N ALA A 220 -1.74 -30.84 -22.60
CA ALA A 220 -1.35 -31.00 -24.01
C ALA A 220 -2.31 -31.98 -24.75
N PRO A 221 -2.81 -31.65 -25.96
CA PRO A 221 -3.68 -32.52 -26.75
C PRO A 221 -3.09 -33.92 -27.00
N GLU A 222 -3.94 -34.96 -26.98
CA GLU A 222 -3.50 -36.35 -27.16
C GLU A 222 -2.87 -36.63 -28.52
N ASN A 223 -3.28 -35.91 -29.56
CA ASN A 223 -2.78 -36.04 -30.94
C ASN A 223 -1.32 -35.55 -31.11
N ILE A 224 -0.74 -34.89 -30.11
CA ILE A 224 0.67 -34.47 -30.09
C ILE A 224 1.53 -35.46 -29.28
N ARG A 225 0.92 -36.49 -28.67
CA ARG A 225 1.64 -37.59 -28.00
C ARG A 225 2.29 -38.50 -29.04
N GLY A 226 3.39 -38.05 -29.63
CA GLY A 226 4.31 -38.94 -30.35
C GLY A 226 4.76 -40.05 -29.38
N ALA A 227 4.83 -41.29 -29.87
CA ALA A 227 5.06 -42.50 -29.07
C ALA A 227 6.37 -42.54 -28.24
N THR A 228 7.22 -41.51 -28.34
CA THR A 228 8.56 -41.47 -27.73
C THR A 228 8.97 -40.10 -27.18
N GLU A 229 8.15 -39.04 -27.30
CA GLU A 229 8.56 -37.70 -26.85
C GLU A 229 8.18 -37.43 -25.38
N ASN A 230 9.19 -37.15 -24.54
CA ASN A 230 8.98 -36.77 -23.13
C ASN A 230 8.06 -35.54 -23.03
N ARG A 231 7.12 -35.53 -22.05
CA ARG A 231 6.16 -34.43 -21.81
C ARG A 231 6.82 -33.05 -21.76
N LEU A 232 8.06 -32.95 -21.30
CA LEU A 232 8.82 -31.70 -21.25
C LEU A 232 9.14 -31.12 -22.65
N HIS A 233 9.44 -31.96 -23.65
CA HIS A 233 9.67 -31.51 -25.03
C HIS A 233 8.40 -31.01 -25.71
N GLN A 234 7.22 -31.44 -25.25
CA GLN A 234 5.93 -30.99 -25.82
C GLN A 234 5.59 -29.56 -25.38
N ILE A 235 6.01 -29.14 -24.18
CA ILE A 235 5.91 -27.73 -23.72
C ILE A 235 6.73 -26.81 -24.62
N GLU A 236 7.85 -27.29 -25.17
CA GLU A 236 8.68 -26.53 -26.10
C GLU A 236 8.02 -26.29 -27.45
N LYS A 237 7.09 -27.17 -27.86
CA LYS A 237 6.36 -27.05 -29.12
C LYS A 237 5.00 -26.34 -28.99
N LEU A 238 4.37 -26.39 -27.81
CA LEU A 238 3.03 -25.84 -27.57
C LEU A 238 3.08 -24.48 -26.85
N ASN A 239 2.36 -23.49 -27.40
CA ASN A 239 2.11 -22.25 -26.67
C ASN A 239 1.13 -22.55 -25.51
N CYS A 240 1.62 -22.53 -24.26
CA CYS A 240 0.89 -22.97 -23.06
C CYS A 240 0.33 -21.79 -22.24
N ASP A 241 -0.11 -20.73 -22.93
CA ASP A 241 -0.56 -19.49 -22.28
C ASP A 241 -1.91 -19.63 -21.54
N ASP A 242 -2.63 -20.73 -21.72
CA ASP A 242 -3.92 -21.02 -21.06
C ASP A 242 -3.82 -22.04 -19.92
N LYS A 243 -2.60 -22.39 -19.48
CA LYS A 243 -2.37 -23.53 -18.56
C LYS A 243 -1.91 -23.09 -17.16
N GLU A 244 -2.07 -23.98 -16.18
CA GLU A 244 -1.62 -23.74 -14.81
C GLU A 244 -0.13 -23.42 -14.76
N TYR A 245 0.26 -22.47 -13.89
CA TYR A 245 1.65 -22.01 -13.74
C TYR A 245 2.24 -21.32 -14.99
N HIS A 246 1.41 -20.77 -15.89
CA HIS A 246 1.90 -19.92 -16.99
C HIS A 246 2.51 -18.57 -16.52
N GLY A 247 2.09 -18.09 -15.33
CA GLY A 247 2.59 -16.85 -14.70
C GLY A 247 1.52 -15.76 -14.63
N PHE A 248 1.46 -15.02 -13.52
CA PHE A 248 0.50 -13.92 -13.32
C PHE A 248 1.14 -12.52 -13.43
N GLN A 249 2.45 -12.43 -13.63
CA GLN A 249 3.20 -11.18 -13.62
C GLN A 249 2.63 -10.14 -14.61
N ASP A 250 2.21 -10.58 -15.80
CA ASP A 250 1.76 -9.69 -16.87
C ASP A 250 0.39 -9.05 -16.52
N GLU A 251 -0.46 -9.77 -15.77
CA GLU A 251 -1.83 -9.37 -15.43
C GLU A 251 -1.91 -8.55 -14.14
N ILE A 252 -1.12 -8.89 -13.11
CA ILE A 252 -1.23 -8.28 -11.76
C ILE A 252 0.02 -7.53 -11.31
N GLY A 253 1.13 -7.60 -12.05
CA GLY A 253 2.38 -6.97 -11.62
C GLY A 253 2.27 -5.45 -11.46
N ASN A 254 1.53 -4.79 -12.35
CA ASN A 254 1.29 -3.35 -12.26
C ASN A 254 0.39 -2.97 -11.07
N TYR A 255 -0.57 -3.83 -10.73
CA TYR A 255 -1.43 -3.63 -9.57
C TYR A 255 -0.62 -3.51 -8.28
N PHE A 256 0.30 -4.44 -7.99
CA PHE A 256 1.10 -4.39 -6.75
C PHE A 256 2.05 -3.18 -6.70
N ARG A 257 2.58 -2.73 -7.85
CA ARG A 257 3.39 -1.50 -7.91
C ARG A 257 2.57 -0.26 -7.57
N LEU A 258 1.38 -0.14 -8.16
CA LEU A 258 0.47 0.98 -7.87
C LEU A 258 -0.05 0.93 -6.44
N LEU A 259 -0.34 -0.26 -5.91
CA LEU A 259 -0.75 -0.45 -4.52
C LEU A 259 0.34 0.05 -3.55
N TYR A 260 1.59 -0.33 -3.79
CA TYR A 260 2.74 0.16 -3.01
C TYR A 260 2.90 1.69 -3.14
N GLN A 261 2.77 2.23 -4.36
CA GLN A 261 2.82 3.67 -4.60
C GLN A 261 1.70 4.42 -3.86
N ALA A 262 0.47 3.88 -3.82
CA ALA A 262 -0.64 4.50 -3.14
C ALA A 262 -0.40 4.63 -1.62
N VAL A 263 0.14 3.56 -1.01
CA VAL A 263 0.44 3.55 0.43
C VAL A 263 1.62 4.48 0.74
N THR A 264 2.71 4.39 -0.02
CA THR A 264 3.90 5.24 0.18
C THR A 264 3.64 6.72 -0.10
N PHE A 265 2.76 7.05 -1.06
CA PHE A 265 2.33 8.42 -1.33
C PHE A 265 1.68 9.06 -0.09
N VAL A 266 0.91 8.30 0.69
CA VAL A 266 0.32 8.76 1.96
C VAL A 266 1.35 8.76 3.08
N GLU A 267 2.15 7.70 3.21
CA GLU A 267 3.16 7.55 4.27
C GLU A 267 4.15 8.71 4.29
N THR A 268 4.60 9.14 3.11
CA THR A 268 5.62 10.19 2.94
C THR A 268 5.13 11.60 3.24
N GLN A 269 3.83 11.83 3.45
CA GLN A 269 3.31 13.15 3.77
C GLN A 269 3.63 13.56 5.22
N SER A 270 4.53 14.51 5.40
CA SER A 270 4.87 15.05 6.73
C SER A 270 3.75 15.88 7.36
N ASN A 271 2.87 16.46 6.53
CA ASN A 271 1.79 17.34 6.98
C ASN A 271 0.55 16.58 7.50
N LEU A 272 0.55 15.25 7.43
CA LEU A 272 -0.56 14.41 7.89
C LEU A 272 -0.17 13.67 9.16
N SER A 273 -1.05 13.72 10.17
CA SER A 273 -0.93 12.87 11.35
C SER A 273 -1.14 11.38 10.99
N TYR A 274 -0.66 10.46 11.82
CA TYR A 274 -0.96 9.03 11.65
C TYR A 274 -2.46 8.75 11.48
N GLN A 275 -3.32 9.42 12.26
CA GLN A 275 -4.77 9.22 12.17
C GLN A 275 -5.35 9.63 10.81
N GLU A 276 -4.80 10.68 10.18
CA GLU A 276 -5.20 11.12 8.85
C GLU A 276 -4.68 10.16 7.78
N LYS A 277 -3.40 9.76 7.87
CA LYS A 277 -2.81 8.75 6.98
C LYS A 277 -3.60 7.44 7.02
N TYR A 278 -3.93 6.97 8.22
CA TYR A 278 -4.73 5.76 8.42
C TYR A 278 -6.12 5.88 7.78
N LYS A 279 -6.77 7.05 7.80
CA LYS A 279 -8.07 7.25 7.12
C LYS A 279 -7.92 7.11 5.61
N TYR A 280 -6.90 7.72 5.01
CA TYR A 280 -6.66 7.60 3.57
C TYR A 280 -6.35 6.16 3.17
N ILE A 281 -5.44 5.49 3.86
CA ILE A 281 -5.08 4.09 3.54
C ILE A 281 -6.25 3.13 3.81
N LYS A 282 -7.11 3.43 4.79
CA LYS A 282 -8.37 2.69 4.99
C LYS A 282 -9.31 2.79 3.78
N ILE A 283 -9.32 3.90 3.03
CA ILE A 283 -10.11 4.01 1.78
C ILE A 283 -9.59 3.02 0.75
N LEU A 284 -8.26 2.95 0.57
CA LEU A 284 -7.61 2.00 -0.34
C LEU A 284 -7.90 0.56 0.06
N ARG A 285 -7.65 0.19 1.33
CA ARG A 285 -7.96 -1.16 1.84
C ARG A 285 -9.44 -1.51 1.65
N GLY A 286 -10.35 -0.57 1.86
CA GLY A 286 -11.78 -0.79 1.63
C GLY A 286 -12.17 -1.14 0.18
N GLN A 287 -11.28 -0.96 -0.80
CA GLN A 287 -11.48 -1.41 -2.18
C GLN A 287 -10.92 -2.82 -2.43
N MET A 288 -9.98 -3.28 -1.60
CA MET A 288 -9.31 -4.58 -1.74
C MET A 288 -10.26 -5.70 -1.32
N SER A 289 -10.23 -6.81 -2.05
CA SER A 289 -10.83 -8.07 -1.64
C SER A 289 -9.92 -8.85 -0.70
N ASN A 290 -10.48 -9.80 0.04
CA ASN A 290 -9.70 -10.69 0.90
C ASN A 290 -8.60 -11.44 0.12
N MET A 291 -8.86 -11.79 -1.15
CA MET A 291 -7.86 -12.46 -2.00
C MET A 291 -6.71 -11.52 -2.37
N GLU A 292 -6.99 -10.24 -2.65
CA GLU A 292 -5.96 -9.22 -2.86
C GLU A 292 -5.09 -9.05 -1.60
N GLU A 293 -5.69 -9.04 -0.41
CA GLU A 293 -4.95 -8.96 0.86
C GLU A 293 -4.08 -10.21 1.09
N VAL A 294 -4.59 -11.42 0.82
CA VAL A 294 -3.81 -12.66 0.93
C VAL A 294 -2.64 -12.68 -0.06
N ILE A 295 -2.85 -12.23 -1.29
CA ILE A 295 -1.78 -12.18 -2.28
C ILE A 295 -0.76 -11.11 -1.91
N LEU A 296 -1.17 -9.98 -1.32
CA LEU A 296 -0.25 -9.00 -0.74
C LEU A 296 0.58 -9.63 0.40
N PHE A 297 -0.05 -10.42 1.27
CA PHE A 297 0.66 -11.19 2.29
C PHE A 297 1.74 -12.08 1.65
N TYR A 298 1.41 -12.88 0.64
CA TYR A 298 2.43 -13.72 -0.01
C TYR A 298 3.51 -12.93 -0.73
N ASN A 299 3.13 -11.85 -1.43
CA ASN A 299 4.07 -10.95 -2.08
C ASN A 299 5.09 -10.39 -1.09
N SER A 300 4.63 -9.97 0.09
CA SER A 300 5.47 -9.34 1.13
C SER A 300 6.54 -10.26 1.73
N LEU A 301 6.38 -11.59 1.61
CA LEU A 301 7.38 -12.58 2.05
C LEU A 301 8.41 -12.91 0.97
N CYS A 302 8.18 -12.44 -0.26
CA CYS A 302 9.08 -12.61 -1.39
C CYS A 302 10.03 -11.43 -1.52
N ASP A 303 11.17 -11.66 -2.20
CA ASP A 303 12.19 -10.62 -2.42
C ASP A 303 11.63 -9.37 -3.14
N PHE A 304 10.54 -9.50 -3.91
CA PHE A 304 9.87 -8.36 -4.56
C PHE A 304 9.09 -7.45 -3.60
N GLY A 305 8.64 -8.01 -2.48
CA GLY A 305 7.71 -7.36 -1.56
C GLY A 305 8.30 -7.08 -0.20
N LEU A 306 9.59 -7.34 0.05
CA LEU A 306 10.21 -7.06 1.34
C LEU A 306 10.06 -5.58 1.73
N ALA A 307 10.05 -4.67 0.76
CA ALA A 307 9.80 -3.23 0.94
C ALA A 307 8.49 -2.88 1.68
N TRP A 308 7.55 -3.82 1.81
CA TRP A 308 6.33 -3.64 2.58
C TRP A 308 6.55 -3.64 4.10
N GLU A 309 7.52 -4.40 4.62
CA GLU A 309 7.74 -4.53 6.07
C GLU A 309 9.09 -5.16 6.47
N TYR A 310 9.71 -5.95 5.59
CA TYR A 310 10.92 -6.71 5.89
C TYR A 310 12.20 -6.16 5.24
N ASP A 311 12.15 -4.94 4.71
CA ASP A 311 13.32 -4.25 4.22
C ASP A 311 14.20 -3.79 5.40
N ARG A 312 15.51 -3.82 5.20
CA ARG A 312 16.52 -3.63 6.25
C ARG A 312 17.18 -2.25 6.23
N LEU A 313 16.61 -1.33 5.46
CA LEU A 313 17.05 0.05 5.40
C LEU A 313 16.73 0.76 6.72
N GLU A 314 17.57 1.71 7.14
CA GLU A 314 17.43 2.45 8.41
C GLU A 314 16.08 3.20 8.55
N ASN A 315 15.38 3.43 7.43
CA ASN A 315 14.07 4.11 7.38
C ASN A 315 12.93 3.18 6.89
N ALA A 316 13.11 1.86 6.94
CA ALA A 316 12.06 0.92 6.56
C ALA A 316 10.81 1.14 7.44
N THR A 317 9.65 1.11 6.81
CA THR A 317 8.37 1.28 7.49
C THR A 317 7.58 -0.02 7.37
N ASP A 318 7.04 -0.46 8.50
CA ASP A 318 6.19 -1.66 8.58
C ASP A 318 4.79 -1.34 8.03
N LEU A 319 4.68 -1.06 6.73
CA LEU A 319 3.48 -0.50 6.11
C LEU A 319 2.25 -1.40 6.31
N ILE A 320 2.43 -2.72 6.21
CA ILE A 320 1.34 -3.69 6.38
C ILE A 320 0.79 -3.63 7.81
N THR A 321 1.66 -3.74 8.81
CA THR A 321 1.31 -3.69 10.23
C THR A 321 0.77 -2.32 10.63
N LYS A 322 1.50 -1.25 10.27
CA LYS A 322 1.17 0.14 10.60
C LYS A 322 -0.24 0.50 10.15
N TYR A 323 -0.61 0.12 8.93
CA TYR A 323 -1.90 0.47 8.37
C TYR A 323 -2.95 -0.63 8.39
N ASN A 324 -2.65 -1.80 8.97
CA ASN A 324 -3.54 -2.96 8.99
C ASN A 324 -3.93 -3.40 7.56
N LEU A 325 -3.01 -3.42 6.60
CA LEU A 325 -3.39 -3.64 5.18
C LEU A 325 -4.04 -5.00 4.93
N ILE A 326 -3.66 -6.02 5.70
CA ILE A 326 -4.13 -7.41 5.53
C ILE A 326 -5.14 -7.85 6.60
N LYS A 327 -5.81 -6.90 7.26
CA LYS A 327 -6.62 -7.21 8.46
C LYS A 327 -7.92 -7.95 8.17
N ASN A 328 -8.38 -7.98 6.92
CA ASN A 328 -9.64 -8.58 6.50
C ASN A 328 -9.46 -10.04 6.07
N ILE A 329 -8.23 -10.56 6.08
CA ILE A 329 -7.96 -11.99 5.85
C ILE A 329 -8.66 -12.83 6.93
N PRO A 330 -9.57 -13.76 6.55
CA PRO A 330 -10.20 -14.70 7.48
C PRO A 330 -9.18 -15.64 8.12
N GLN A 331 -9.43 -16.01 9.38
CA GLN A 331 -8.62 -16.99 10.09
C GLN A 331 -8.58 -18.33 9.34
N ASN A 332 -7.41 -18.97 9.29
CA ASN A 332 -7.18 -20.29 8.65
C ASN A 332 -7.47 -20.32 7.13
N LEU A 333 -7.51 -19.18 6.44
CA LEU A 333 -7.70 -19.16 4.99
C LEU A 333 -6.48 -19.70 4.23
N THR A 334 -5.28 -19.52 4.77
CA THR A 334 -4.00 -19.84 4.13
C THR A 334 -3.32 -21.04 4.79
N LYS A 335 -2.59 -21.85 4.01
CA LYS A 335 -1.72 -22.93 4.55
C LYS A 335 -0.60 -22.41 5.45
N ILE A 336 -0.15 -21.18 5.24
CA ILE A 336 0.89 -20.52 6.03
C ILE A 336 0.25 -19.44 6.91
N SER A 337 0.56 -19.46 8.21
CA SER A 337 -0.04 -18.50 9.16
C SER A 337 0.49 -17.09 8.92
N PHE A 338 -0.39 -16.19 8.49
CA PHE A 338 -0.06 -14.78 8.36
C PHE A 338 0.15 -14.10 9.71
N GLU A 339 -0.48 -14.59 10.78
CA GLU A 339 -0.33 -14.07 12.15
C GLU A 339 1.07 -14.30 12.70
N LYS A 340 1.73 -15.41 12.31
CA LYS A 340 3.13 -15.68 12.65
C LYS A 340 4.05 -14.60 12.08
N PHE A 341 3.76 -14.13 10.88
CA PHE A 341 4.54 -13.08 10.21
C PHE A 341 4.18 -11.69 10.72
N TYR A 342 2.89 -11.40 10.88
CA TYR A 342 2.33 -10.09 11.18
C TYR A 342 1.52 -10.06 12.50
N PRO A 343 2.16 -10.35 13.66
CA PRO A 343 1.45 -10.51 14.94
C PRO A 343 0.80 -9.22 15.46
N ASN A 344 1.22 -8.06 14.94
CA ASN A 344 0.80 -6.74 15.40
C ASN A 344 -0.35 -6.15 14.56
N VAL A 345 -0.76 -6.84 13.49
CA VAL A 345 -1.96 -6.49 12.73
C VAL A 345 -3.20 -6.79 13.57
N TYR A 346 -4.12 -5.84 13.61
CA TYR A 346 -5.41 -6.01 14.29
C TYR A 346 -6.45 -6.59 13.33
N TYR A 347 -6.40 -7.91 13.17
CA TYR A 347 -7.34 -8.69 12.36
C TYR A 347 -8.78 -8.59 12.87
N GLU A 348 -9.76 -8.67 11.97
CA GLU A 348 -11.18 -8.46 12.32
C GLU A 348 -11.74 -9.46 13.33
N TYR A 349 -11.23 -10.69 13.33
CA TYR A 349 -11.68 -11.73 14.24
C TYR A 349 -11.08 -11.58 15.66
N LEU A 350 -10.12 -10.68 15.87
CA LEU A 350 -9.52 -10.44 17.20
C LEU A 350 -10.43 -9.55 18.06
N LYS A 351 -10.72 -10.02 19.28
CA LYS A 351 -11.48 -9.25 20.27
C LYS A 351 -10.68 -8.07 20.83
N GLU A 352 -9.38 -8.25 21.00
CA GLU A 352 -8.49 -7.27 21.61
C GLU A 352 -7.40 -6.85 20.61
N LYS A 353 -6.99 -5.58 20.72
CA LYS A 353 -5.89 -5.05 19.90
C LYS A 353 -4.54 -5.58 20.43
N PRO A 354 -3.59 -5.96 19.54
CA PRO A 354 -2.23 -6.28 19.95
C PRO A 354 -1.60 -5.14 20.76
N SER A 355 -0.93 -5.45 21.88
CA SER A 355 -0.42 -4.46 22.84
C SER A 355 0.70 -3.58 22.27
N SER A 356 1.60 -4.19 21.50
CA SER A 356 2.69 -3.58 20.72
C SER A 356 2.21 -2.61 19.63
N ARG A 357 0.92 -2.66 19.27
CA ARG A 357 0.37 -1.80 18.21
C ARG A 357 0.49 -0.31 18.53
N LYS A 358 0.50 0.06 19.82
CA LYS A 358 0.61 1.46 20.27
C LYS A 358 1.84 2.17 19.71
N ASP A 359 2.89 1.44 19.37
CA ASP A 359 4.12 2.04 18.83
C ASP A 359 3.98 2.44 17.36
N TYR A 360 3.13 1.74 16.59
CA TYR A 360 2.80 2.10 15.21
C TYR A 360 1.81 3.26 15.10
N GLU A 361 1.02 3.49 16.15
CA GLU A 361 0.02 4.56 16.21
C GLU A 361 0.62 5.90 16.66
N LYS A 362 1.90 5.90 17.07
CA LYS A 362 2.68 7.10 17.39
C LYS A 362 3.37 7.58 16.10
N GLY A 363 2.76 8.54 15.42
CA GLY A 363 3.28 9.14 14.19
C GLY A 363 2.70 10.53 13.95
#